data_AF-A0A354B185-F1
#
_entry.id   AF-A0A354B185-F1
#
_cell.length_a   1.000
_cell.length_b   1.000
_cell.length_c   1.000
_cell.angle_alpha   90.00
_cell.angle_beta   90.00
_cell.angle_gamma   90.00
#
_symmetry.space_group_name_H-M   'P 1'
#
loop_
_entity.id
_entity.type
_entity.pdbx_description
1 polymer ?
#
loop_
_entity_poly.entity_id
_entity_poly.type
_entity_poly.pdbx_seq_one_letter_code
_entity_poly.pdbx_strand_id
1 'polypeptide(L)'
;MFPVEVVACLGDEYLKAAPVEALKSWVTYSRQLLADDFRQNCYRVDTHYRPSGTLMVIRELLRIACGEAAIKLMPDRNELRFTSQSNWSGDLGSKLFPVRTEDCERIALPVSINCYSNRLGGGNNGIVDLCINRAFLSADPSSAGLGRVMVSGDSFGRDIARTLSLITQEVLFVCTPFLHVELVDAMKPDVVFAQNAERYLSGVSSDEDRPVFLPYPFFKQNEYIVEAEMAQALSAVLSYGRPPYEAFLKKCIANLSDFMPAPAPHPDHQRISGSLRIGGQPQALSGH
;
A
#
# COMPACT_ATOMS: atom_id res chain seq x y z
N MET A 1 -13.05 -1.23 26.03
CA MET A 1 -13.67 -2.53 26.27
C MET A 1 -14.93 -2.61 25.42
N PHE A 2 -14.90 -3.36 24.31
CA PHE A 2 -16.13 -3.70 23.57
C PHE A 2 -17.00 -4.58 24.48
N PRO A 3 -18.33 -4.43 24.49
CA PRO A 3 -19.19 -5.05 25.49
C PRO A 3 -19.46 -6.56 25.26
N VAL A 4 -18.69 -7.22 24.39
CA VAL A 4 -18.90 -8.63 24.05
C VAL A 4 -17.55 -9.34 24.05
N GLU A 5 -17.47 -10.47 24.75
CA GLU A 5 -16.34 -11.38 24.70
C GLU A 5 -16.20 -11.92 23.27
N VAL A 6 -14.98 -11.93 22.71
CA VAL A 6 -14.77 -12.44 21.36
C VAL A 6 -14.91 -13.96 21.40
N VAL A 7 -16.05 -14.46 20.92
CA VAL A 7 -16.39 -15.88 20.95
C VAL A 7 -15.54 -16.69 19.96
N ALA A 8 -15.13 -16.10 18.83
CA ALA A 8 -14.24 -16.72 17.86
C ALA A 8 -13.48 -15.65 17.05
N CYS A 9 -12.21 -15.92 16.73
CA CYS A 9 -11.41 -15.11 15.81
C CYS A 9 -11.20 -15.88 14.51
N LEU A 10 -11.78 -15.40 13.41
CA LEU A 10 -11.68 -16.05 12.10
C LEU A 10 -10.25 -15.97 11.55
N GLY A 11 -9.46 -14.99 11.98
CA GLY A 11 -8.04 -14.93 11.67
C GLY A 11 -7.25 -16.10 12.27
N ASP A 12 -7.54 -16.46 13.52
CA ASP A 12 -6.91 -17.61 14.18
C ASP A 12 -7.32 -18.92 13.51
N GLU A 13 -8.61 -19.07 13.16
CA GLU A 13 -9.10 -20.24 12.43
C GLU A 13 -8.48 -20.35 11.03
N TYR A 14 -8.33 -19.23 10.32
CA TYR A 14 -7.63 -19.18 9.04
C TYR A 14 -6.17 -19.66 9.17
N LEU A 15 -5.45 -19.18 10.18
CA LEU A 15 -4.07 -19.59 10.43
C LEU A 15 -3.96 -21.08 10.80
N LYS A 16 -4.92 -21.63 11.55
CA LYS A 16 -4.96 -23.09 11.85
C LYS A 16 -5.19 -23.92 10.60
N ALA A 17 -6.05 -23.45 9.69
CA ALA A 17 -6.37 -24.13 8.44
C ALA A 17 -5.31 -23.93 7.33
N ALA A 18 -4.39 -22.97 7.49
CA ALA A 18 -3.37 -22.68 6.50
C ALA A 18 -2.51 -23.93 6.23
N PRO A 19 -2.47 -24.44 4.98
CA PRO A 19 -1.91 -25.76 4.67
C PRO A 19 -0.38 -25.82 4.74
N VAL A 20 0.29 -24.66 4.85
CA VAL A 20 1.75 -24.55 4.81
C VAL A 20 2.22 -23.71 5.98
N GLU A 21 3.02 -24.30 6.87
CA GLU A 21 3.58 -23.62 8.03
C GLU A 21 4.35 -22.36 7.64
N ALA A 22 5.07 -22.43 6.51
CA ALA A 22 5.79 -21.28 5.97
C ALA A 22 4.88 -20.10 5.65
N LEU A 23 3.60 -20.28 5.28
CA LEU A 23 2.68 -19.17 5.01
C LEU A 23 2.32 -18.40 6.28
N LYS A 24 2.34 -19.05 7.46
CA LYS A 24 1.97 -18.40 8.72
C LYS A 24 2.91 -17.24 9.07
N SER A 25 4.19 -17.32 8.69
CA SER A 25 5.14 -16.21 8.91
C SER A 25 4.92 -15.02 7.97
N TRP A 26 4.09 -15.16 6.92
CA TRP A 26 3.74 -14.10 5.97
C TRP A 26 2.37 -13.47 6.25
N VAL A 27 1.61 -14.03 7.19
CA VAL A 27 0.28 -13.55 7.56
C VAL A 27 0.38 -12.78 8.86
N THR A 28 -0.17 -11.58 8.89
CA THR A 28 -0.31 -10.79 10.12
C THR A 28 -1.76 -10.46 10.39
N TYR A 29 -2.13 -10.52 11.67
CA TYR A 29 -3.43 -10.09 12.13
C TYR A 29 -3.26 -8.85 13.01
N SER A 30 -3.51 -7.69 12.40
CA SER A 30 -3.18 -6.39 12.99
C SER A 30 -3.99 -6.02 14.23
N ARG A 31 -4.97 -6.82 14.64
CA ARG A 31 -5.79 -6.54 15.82
C ARG A 31 -4.94 -6.33 17.07
N GLN A 32 -3.95 -7.19 17.33
CA GLN A 32 -3.11 -7.07 18.51
C GLN A 32 -2.30 -5.78 18.49
N LEU A 33 -1.75 -5.42 17.32
CA LEU A 33 -1.02 -4.17 17.11
C LEU A 33 -1.90 -2.94 17.37
N LEU A 34 -3.17 -2.99 16.97
CA LEU A 34 -4.08 -1.86 17.06
C LEU A 34 -4.79 -1.78 18.43
N ALA A 35 -4.79 -2.86 19.22
CA ALA A 35 -5.55 -2.97 20.46
C ALA A 35 -5.03 -2.06 21.58
N ASP A 36 -3.71 -1.91 21.68
CA ASP A 36 -3.05 -1.16 22.75
C ASP A 36 -3.52 0.30 22.80
N ASP A 37 -3.79 0.89 21.63
CA ASP A 37 -4.44 2.20 21.53
C ASP A 37 -5.53 2.27 20.45
N PHE A 38 -6.57 1.45 20.65
CA PHE A 38 -7.67 1.34 19.70
C PHE A 38 -8.31 2.69 19.33
N ARG A 39 -8.41 3.63 20.29
CA ARG A 39 -9.05 4.94 20.05
C ARG A 39 -8.18 5.88 19.23
N GLN A 40 -6.85 5.78 19.36
CA GLN A 40 -5.94 6.52 18.48
C GLN A 40 -5.84 5.87 17.10
N ASN A 41 -6.05 4.57 16.98
CA ASN A 41 -5.80 3.83 15.75
C ASN A 41 -7.04 3.59 14.88
N CYS A 42 -8.24 3.67 15.43
CA CYS A 42 -9.50 3.45 14.72
C CYS A 42 -10.44 4.63 14.87
N TYR A 43 -11.27 4.87 13.85
CA TYR A 43 -12.39 5.79 13.99
C TYR A 43 -13.48 5.19 14.88
N ARG A 44 -14.25 6.06 15.54
CA ARG A 44 -15.40 5.65 16.36
C ARG A 44 -16.68 5.52 15.53
N VAL A 45 -16.79 6.32 14.48
CA VAL A 45 -17.96 6.42 13.60
C VAL A 45 -17.72 5.80 12.22
N ASP A 46 -16.57 5.15 12.01
CA ASP A 46 -16.23 4.49 10.76
C ASP A 46 -15.51 3.16 11.01
N THR A 47 -15.63 2.24 10.07
CA THR A 47 -14.96 0.94 10.12
C THR A 47 -13.44 1.02 9.88
N HIS A 48 -12.95 2.06 9.20
CA HIS A 48 -11.55 2.18 8.80
C HIS A 48 -10.63 2.66 9.92
N TYR A 49 -9.33 2.47 9.71
CA TYR A 49 -8.29 2.96 10.59
C TYR A 49 -8.15 4.49 10.49
N ARG A 50 -7.70 5.09 11.59
CA ARG A 50 -7.08 6.41 11.57
C ARG A 50 -5.72 6.32 10.86
N PRO A 51 -5.15 7.44 10.37
CA PRO A 51 -3.82 7.43 9.76
C PRO A 51 -2.73 6.75 10.59
N SER A 52 -2.75 6.94 11.91
CA SER A 52 -1.90 6.23 12.88
C SER A 52 -2.01 4.71 12.75
N GLY A 53 -3.23 4.17 12.76
CA GLY A 53 -3.48 2.74 12.58
C GLY A 53 -2.99 2.23 11.23
N THR A 54 -3.27 2.96 10.15
CA THR A 54 -2.78 2.60 8.80
C THR A 54 -1.25 2.55 8.75
N LEU A 55 -0.55 3.52 9.36
CA LEU A 55 0.91 3.54 9.43
C LEU A 55 1.47 2.36 10.23
N MET A 56 0.82 1.97 11.34
CA MET A 56 1.21 0.80 12.13
C MET A 56 1.09 -0.49 11.32
N VAL A 57 -0.05 -0.69 10.65
CA VAL A 57 -0.28 -1.86 9.79
C VAL A 57 0.75 -1.93 8.66
N ILE A 58 1.04 -0.80 8.00
CA ILE A 58 2.03 -0.78 6.93
C ILE A 58 3.43 -1.13 7.45
N ARG A 59 3.85 -0.60 8.61
CA ARG A 59 5.16 -0.94 9.19
C ARG A 59 5.28 -2.44 9.48
N GLU A 60 4.21 -3.06 9.95
CA GLU A 60 4.12 -4.51 10.13
C GLU A 60 4.30 -5.26 8.80
N LEU A 61 3.50 -4.90 7.80
CA LEU A 61 3.53 -5.51 6.48
C LEU A 61 4.92 -5.41 5.84
N LEU A 62 5.55 -4.23 5.93
CA LEU A 62 6.90 -4.00 5.41
C LEU A 62 7.96 -4.80 6.17
N ARG A 63 7.85 -4.92 7.50
CA ARG A 63 8.79 -5.74 8.28
C ARG A 63 8.76 -7.19 7.84
N ILE A 64 7.55 -7.73 7.69
CA ILE A 64 7.34 -9.13 7.32
C ILE A 64 7.82 -9.38 5.89
N ALA A 65 7.41 -8.53 4.94
CA ALA A 65 7.68 -8.77 3.52
C ALA A 65 9.10 -8.35 3.08
N CYS A 66 9.65 -7.29 3.68
CA CYS A 66 10.84 -6.61 3.18
C CYS A 66 11.93 -6.40 4.25
N GLY A 67 11.66 -6.76 5.51
CA GLY A 67 12.58 -6.58 6.64
C GLY A 67 12.63 -5.16 7.22
N GLU A 68 13.42 -5.01 8.28
CA GLU A 68 13.56 -3.77 9.08
C GLU A 68 14.01 -2.55 8.27
N ALA A 69 14.80 -2.75 7.22
CA ALA A 69 15.30 -1.66 6.40
C ALA A 69 14.15 -0.93 5.65
N ALA A 70 13.13 -1.66 5.21
CA ALA A 70 12.00 -1.08 4.48
C ALA A 70 11.11 -0.22 5.38
N ILE A 71 11.03 -0.52 6.68
CA ILE A 71 10.27 0.29 7.65
C ILE A 71 10.83 1.72 7.71
N LYS A 72 12.16 1.87 7.58
CA LYS A 72 12.84 3.18 7.64
C LYS A 72 12.50 4.09 6.46
N LEU A 73 11.93 3.55 5.38
CA LEU A 73 11.42 4.35 4.28
C LEU A 73 10.14 5.10 4.67
N MET A 74 9.38 4.57 5.64
CA MET A 74 8.13 5.19 6.05
C MET A 74 8.38 6.51 6.78
N PRO A 75 7.75 7.61 6.35
CA PRO A 75 7.84 8.87 7.07
C PRO A 75 7.26 8.73 8.48
N ASP A 76 7.81 9.51 9.40
CA ASP A 76 7.18 9.69 10.70
C ASP A 76 5.93 10.54 10.57
N ARG A 77 5.00 10.40 11.53
CA ARG A 77 3.73 11.14 11.51
C ARG A 77 3.94 12.66 11.38
N ASN A 78 5.00 13.19 11.98
CA ASN A 78 5.30 14.63 11.98
C ASN A 78 5.78 15.15 10.62
N GLU A 79 6.21 14.26 9.72
CA GLU A 79 6.63 14.59 8.35
C GLU A 79 5.45 14.55 7.37
N LEU A 80 4.33 13.98 7.78
CA LEU A 80 3.14 13.83 6.95
C LEU A 80 2.28 15.09 6.98
N ARG A 81 1.66 15.36 5.83
CA ARG A 81 0.58 16.33 5.71
C ARG A 81 -0.75 15.62 5.85
N PHE A 82 -1.70 16.29 6.49
CA PHE A 82 -3.05 15.78 6.70
C PHE A 82 -4.08 16.72 6.09
N THR A 83 -5.12 16.16 5.51
CA THR A 83 -6.39 16.86 5.29
C THR A 83 -7.35 16.48 6.40
N SER A 84 -8.14 17.43 6.86
CA SER A 84 -9.12 17.22 7.92
C SER A 84 -10.53 17.55 7.43
N GLN A 85 -11.50 16.75 7.86
CA GLN A 85 -12.92 16.99 7.65
C GLN A 85 -13.64 16.96 8.99
N SER A 86 -14.26 18.09 9.36
CA SER A 86 -15.07 18.18 10.56
C SER A 86 -16.47 17.61 10.35
N ASN A 87 -17.08 17.15 11.44
CA ASN A 87 -18.45 16.60 11.44
C ASN A 87 -18.65 15.44 10.46
N TRP A 88 -17.63 14.60 10.27
CA TRP A 88 -17.72 13.43 9.41
C TRP A 88 -18.42 12.29 10.14
N SER A 89 -19.41 11.66 9.50
CA SER A 89 -20.24 10.62 10.12
C SER A 89 -19.77 9.19 9.88
N GLY A 90 -18.85 8.97 8.93
CA GLY A 90 -18.37 7.64 8.54
C GLY A 90 -19.49 6.65 8.15
N ASP A 91 -19.10 5.41 7.88
CA ASP A 91 -20.06 4.35 7.52
C ASP A 91 -20.82 3.76 8.72
N LEU A 92 -20.33 3.92 9.95
CA LEU A 92 -20.99 3.46 11.17
C LEU A 92 -21.86 4.56 11.79
N GLY A 93 -21.36 5.79 11.90
CA GLY A 93 -22.08 6.89 12.55
C GLY A 93 -23.30 7.34 11.75
N SER A 94 -23.25 7.21 10.42
CA SER A 94 -24.40 7.43 9.54
C SER A 94 -25.54 6.41 9.73
N LYS A 95 -25.27 5.25 10.34
CA LYS A 95 -26.28 4.20 10.63
C LYS A 95 -26.96 4.38 11.99
N LEU A 96 -26.54 5.35 12.80
CA LEU A 96 -27.07 5.59 14.15
C LEU A 96 -28.12 6.70 14.15
N PHE A 97 -29.05 6.64 15.11
CA PHE A 97 -29.98 7.73 15.39
C PHE A 97 -29.88 8.16 16.87
N PRO A 98 -29.49 9.42 17.17
CA PRO A 98 -29.05 10.44 16.21
C PRO A 98 -27.72 10.06 15.54
N VAL A 99 -27.49 10.60 14.33
CA VAL A 99 -26.23 10.44 13.59
C VAL A 99 -25.06 10.85 14.49
N ARG A 100 -24.01 10.04 14.50
CA ARG A 100 -22.77 10.35 15.22
C ARG A 100 -21.72 10.84 14.24
N THR A 101 -20.98 11.86 14.66
CA THR A 101 -19.91 12.46 13.87
C THR A 101 -18.63 12.56 14.69
N GLU A 102 -17.50 12.62 14.01
CA GLU A 102 -16.19 12.98 14.57
C GLU A 102 -15.35 13.72 13.52
N ASP A 103 -14.20 14.24 13.93
CA ASP A 103 -13.22 14.79 12.99
C ASP A 103 -12.42 13.66 12.33
N CYS A 104 -12.36 13.71 11.00
CA CYS A 104 -11.65 12.76 10.16
C CYS A 104 -10.33 13.37 9.68
N GLU A 105 -9.24 12.63 9.77
CA GLU A 105 -7.95 12.98 9.14
C GLU A 105 -7.60 11.99 8.04
N ARG A 106 -7.01 12.47 6.96
CA ARG A 106 -6.47 11.62 5.89
C ARG A 106 -5.08 12.08 5.53
N ILE A 107 -4.20 11.12 5.22
CA ILE A 107 -2.86 11.44 4.75
C ILE A 107 -2.98 12.10 3.36
N ALA A 108 -2.49 13.33 3.26
CA ALA A 108 -2.42 14.06 2.01
C ALA A 108 -1.24 13.54 1.20
N LEU A 109 -1.49 13.20 -0.07
CA LEU A 109 -0.41 12.80 -0.96
C LEU A 109 0.31 14.04 -1.52
N PRO A 110 1.66 14.03 -1.60
CA PRO A 110 2.40 15.10 -2.26
C PRO A 110 2.06 15.16 -3.75
N VAL A 111 2.27 16.34 -4.35
CA VAL A 111 2.01 16.60 -5.78
C VAL A 111 2.86 15.73 -6.71
N SER A 112 3.95 15.14 -6.22
CA SER A 112 4.78 14.20 -6.98
C SER A 112 4.07 12.87 -7.24
N ILE A 113 3.02 12.53 -6.49
CA ILE A 113 2.28 11.28 -6.63
C ILE A 113 1.03 11.52 -7.47
N ASN A 114 0.98 10.90 -8.65
CA ASN A 114 -0.20 10.87 -9.48
C ASN A 114 -1.02 9.64 -9.14
N CYS A 115 -2.29 9.79 -8.79
CA CYS A 115 -3.19 8.67 -8.61
C CYS A 115 -4.29 8.68 -9.68
N TYR A 116 -4.44 7.56 -10.36
CA TYR A 116 -5.49 7.26 -11.31
C TYR A 116 -6.47 6.30 -10.62
N SER A 117 -7.77 6.55 -10.81
CA SER A 117 -8.79 5.67 -10.27
C SER A 117 -9.74 5.33 -11.38
N ASN A 118 -10.21 4.09 -11.36
CA ASN A 118 -11.33 3.72 -12.16
C ASN A 118 -12.63 4.38 -11.61
N ARG A 119 -12.67 4.98 -10.41
CA ARG A 119 -13.84 5.73 -9.88
C ARG A 119 -15.14 4.92 -9.81
N LEU A 120 -15.05 3.60 -9.73
CA LEU A 120 -16.23 2.76 -9.53
C LEU A 120 -16.85 3.10 -8.15
N GLY A 121 -18.05 3.71 -8.18
CA GLY A 121 -18.70 4.31 -7.02
C GLY A 121 -19.69 3.41 -6.26
N GLY A 122 -19.85 2.15 -6.67
CA GLY A 122 -20.80 1.21 -6.08
C GLY A 122 -20.28 -0.23 -6.02
N GLY A 123 -20.25 -0.80 -4.81
CA GLY A 123 -19.73 -2.15 -4.55
C GLY A 123 -18.20 -2.22 -4.49
N ASN A 124 -17.68 -3.39 -4.12
CA ASN A 124 -16.25 -3.66 -3.89
C ASN A 124 -15.65 -4.60 -4.95
N ASN A 125 -16.21 -4.62 -6.16
CA ASN A 125 -15.87 -5.61 -7.19
C ASN A 125 -15.36 -4.92 -8.46
N GLY A 126 -14.06 -5.05 -8.70
CA GLY A 126 -13.36 -4.50 -9.85
C GLY A 126 -12.96 -3.02 -9.69
N ILE A 127 -12.80 -2.52 -8.45
CA ILE A 127 -12.17 -1.20 -8.23
C ILE A 127 -10.68 -1.33 -8.58
N VAL A 128 -10.14 -0.32 -9.26
CA VAL A 128 -8.70 -0.18 -9.50
C VAL A 128 -8.27 1.22 -9.14
N ASP A 129 -7.21 1.31 -8.35
CA ASP A 129 -6.44 2.54 -8.22
C ASP A 129 -4.98 2.27 -8.60
N LEU A 130 -4.35 3.25 -9.23
CA LEU A 130 -2.95 3.23 -9.58
C LEU A 130 -2.31 4.51 -9.08
N CYS A 131 -1.31 4.41 -8.20
CA CYS A 131 -0.53 5.56 -7.77
C CYS A 131 0.91 5.44 -8.27
N ILE A 132 1.42 6.51 -8.88
CA ILE A 132 2.77 6.61 -9.45
C ILE A 132 3.51 7.73 -8.71
N ASN A 133 4.58 7.39 -8.00
CA ASN A 133 5.42 8.35 -7.31
C ASN A 133 6.57 8.80 -8.21
N ARG A 134 6.36 9.95 -8.85
CA ARG A 134 7.30 10.48 -9.85
C ARG A 134 8.66 10.85 -9.26
N ALA A 135 8.71 11.19 -7.97
CA ALA A 135 9.97 11.53 -7.31
C ALA A 135 10.93 10.33 -7.26
N PHE A 136 10.42 9.11 -7.06
CA PHE A 136 11.24 7.90 -7.07
C PHE A 136 11.57 7.38 -8.47
N LEU A 137 10.71 7.65 -9.46
CA LEU A 137 11.02 7.32 -10.86
C LEU A 137 12.19 8.13 -11.43
N SER A 138 12.40 9.36 -10.94
CA SER A 138 13.48 10.25 -11.35
C SER A 138 14.73 10.17 -10.46
N ALA A 139 14.70 9.39 -9.38
CA ALA A 139 15.77 9.32 -8.40
C ALA A 139 16.91 8.40 -8.85
N ASP A 140 18.09 8.57 -8.25
CA ASP A 140 19.16 7.58 -8.30
C ASP A 140 18.61 6.21 -7.81
N PRO A 141 18.94 5.08 -8.45
CA PRO A 141 18.57 3.74 -7.98
C PRO A 141 18.83 3.49 -6.48
N SER A 142 19.85 4.11 -5.87
CA SER A 142 20.09 3.96 -4.43
C SER A 142 19.09 4.69 -3.53
N SER A 143 18.31 5.59 -4.10
CA SER A 143 17.29 6.43 -3.45
C SER A 143 15.87 6.11 -3.92
N ALA A 144 15.73 5.13 -4.82
CA ALA A 144 14.45 4.60 -5.22
C ALA A 144 13.82 3.94 -3.98
N GLY A 145 12.59 4.34 -3.63
CA GLY A 145 11.84 3.69 -2.56
C GLY A 145 11.59 2.20 -2.85
N LEU A 146 10.55 1.64 -2.24
CA LEU A 146 10.04 0.35 -2.68
C LEU A 146 9.75 0.42 -4.19
N GLY A 147 10.06 -0.65 -4.92
CA GLY A 147 9.85 -0.68 -6.37
C GLY A 147 8.37 -0.63 -6.72
N ARG A 148 7.79 -1.78 -7.05
CA ARG A 148 6.42 -1.88 -7.56
C ARG A 148 5.63 -2.78 -6.64
N VAL A 149 4.51 -2.28 -6.12
CA VAL A 149 3.70 -2.99 -5.14
C VAL A 149 2.30 -3.19 -5.69
N MET A 150 1.77 -4.40 -5.53
CA MET A 150 0.36 -4.68 -5.77
C MET A 150 -0.35 -4.89 -4.43
N VAL A 151 -1.51 -4.26 -4.25
CA VAL A 151 -2.39 -4.51 -3.11
C VAL A 151 -3.70 -5.06 -3.64
N SER A 152 -4.00 -6.31 -3.29
CA SER A 152 -5.29 -6.94 -3.54
C SER A 152 -6.07 -6.97 -2.23
N GLY A 153 -7.23 -6.33 -2.18
CA GLY A 153 -8.00 -6.33 -0.95
C GLY A 153 -9.25 -5.48 -0.98
N ASP A 154 -9.77 -5.16 0.20
CA ASP A 154 -10.98 -4.36 0.35
C ASP A 154 -10.65 -2.86 0.52
N SER A 155 -11.60 -2.09 1.05
CA SER A 155 -11.44 -0.66 1.28
C SER A 155 -10.32 -0.32 2.29
N PHE A 156 -9.95 -1.22 3.20
CA PHE A 156 -8.77 -1.05 4.06
C PHE A 156 -7.48 -1.20 3.27
N GLY A 157 -7.44 -2.18 2.36
CA GLY A 157 -6.33 -2.38 1.41
C GLY A 157 -6.15 -1.17 0.51
N ARG A 158 -7.24 -0.51 0.12
CA ARG A 158 -7.22 0.74 -0.64
C ARG A 158 -6.50 1.87 0.10
N ASP A 159 -6.77 2.03 1.39
CA ASP A 159 -6.09 3.03 2.25
C ASP A 159 -4.61 2.68 2.47
N ILE A 160 -4.30 1.39 2.62
CA ILE A 160 -2.93 0.87 2.70
C ILE A 160 -2.17 1.19 1.40
N ALA A 161 -2.75 0.86 0.25
CA ALA A 161 -2.15 1.10 -1.06
C ALA A 161 -1.87 2.59 -1.30
N ARG A 162 -2.85 3.45 -0.97
CA ARG A 162 -2.69 4.90 -1.05
C ARG A 162 -1.51 5.37 -0.20
N THR A 163 -1.38 4.87 1.03
CA THR A 163 -0.31 5.28 1.94
C THR A 163 1.06 4.72 1.53
N LEU A 164 1.12 3.49 1.04
CA LEU A 164 2.34 2.87 0.50
C LEU A 164 2.93 3.67 -0.68
N SER A 165 2.10 4.38 -1.45
CA SER A 165 2.58 5.22 -2.55
C SER A 165 3.58 6.31 -2.13
N LEU A 166 3.58 6.70 -0.84
CA LEU A 166 4.54 7.65 -0.29
C LEU A 166 5.98 7.15 -0.37
N ILE A 167 6.17 5.84 -0.36
CA ILE A 167 7.48 5.19 -0.28
C ILE A 167 7.73 4.21 -1.43
N THR A 168 6.84 4.16 -2.43
CA THR A 168 6.88 3.18 -3.51
C THR A 168 6.87 3.87 -4.86
N GLN A 169 7.59 3.36 -5.87
CA GLN A 169 7.56 3.93 -7.23
C GLN A 169 6.18 3.80 -7.86
N GLU A 170 5.58 2.62 -7.75
CA GLU A 170 4.26 2.31 -8.32
C GLU A 170 3.44 1.44 -7.37
N VAL A 171 2.19 1.81 -7.14
CA VAL A 171 1.23 0.99 -6.39
C VAL A 171 -0.01 0.74 -7.23
N LEU A 172 -0.32 -0.53 -7.49
CA LEU A 172 -1.58 -0.95 -8.09
C LEU A 172 -2.47 -1.56 -7.00
N PHE A 173 -3.61 -0.93 -6.74
CA PHE A 173 -4.66 -1.48 -5.89
C PHE A 173 -5.75 -2.12 -6.75
N VAL A 174 -6.21 -3.31 -6.36
CA VAL A 174 -7.36 -3.98 -6.96
C VAL A 174 -8.31 -4.49 -5.88
N CYS A 175 -9.61 -4.25 -6.08
CA CYS A 175 -10.65 -4.69 -5.15
C CYS A 175 -11.54 -5.77 -5.76
N THR A 176 -11.31 -7.01 -5.34
CA THR A 176 -12.07 -8.20 -5.72
C THR A 176 -11.99 -9.23 -4.59
N PRO A 177 -12.94 -10.17 -4.50
CA PRO A 177 -12.85 -11.29 -3.56
C PRO A 177 -11.82 -12.35 -3.99
N PHE A 178 -11.25 -12.21 -5.19
CA PHE A 178 -10.31 -13.13 -5.79
C PHE A 178 -8.92 -12.51 -5.94
N LEU A 179 -7.89 -13.35 -5.92
CA LEU A 179 -6.55 -12.99 -6.36
C LEU A 179 -6.42 -13.15 -7.88
N HIS A 180 -6.10 -12.06 -8.57
CA HIS A 180 -5.93 -12.05 -10.02
C HIS A 180 -4.45 -12.22 -10.40
N VAL A 181 -4.00 -13.48 -10.48
CA VAL A 181 -2.62 -13.83 -10.85
C VAL A 181 -2.22 -13.26 -12.22
N GLU A 182 -3.16 -13.11 -13.14
CA GLU A 182 -2.90 -12.51 -14.45
C GLU A 182 -2.47 -11.04 -14.35
N LEU A 183 -2.92 -10.32 -13.32
CA LEU A 183 -2.48 -8.95 -13.05
C LEU A 183 -1.13 -8.95 -12.36
N VAL A 184 -0.84 -9.91 -11.50
CA VAL A 184 0.49 -10.08 -10.89
C VAL A 184 1.53 -10.34 -11.98
N ASP A 185 1.25 -11.23 -12.93
CA ASP A 185 2.16 -11.56 -14.04
C ASP A 185 2.37 -10.38 -14.99
N ALA A 186 1.31 -9.63 -15.29
CA ALA A 186 1.37 -8.48 -16.19
C ALA A 186 2.04 -7.27 -15.53
N MET A 187 1.68 -6.99 -14.28
CA MET A 187 2.28 -5.91 -13.51
C MET A 187 3.73 -6.25 -13.19
N LYS A 188 4.08 -7.47 -12.79
CA LYS A 188 5.39 -7.82 -12.19
C LYS A 188 5.74 -6.95 -10.98
N PRO A 189 4.94 -6.98 -9.90
CA PRO A 189 5.28 -6.30 -8.67
C PRO A 189 6.44 -7.00 -7.96
N ASP A 190 7.23 -6.25 -7.21
CA ASP A 190 8.26 -6.77 -6.29
C ASP A 190 7.61 -7.38 -5.05
N VAL A 191 6.45 -6.85 -4.62
CA VAL A 191 5.70 -7.33 -3.45
C VAL A 191 4.19 -7.28 -3.73
N VAL A 192 3.49 -8.33 -3.31
CA VAL A 192 2.02 -8.39 -3.31
C VAL A 192 1.53 -8.43 -1.87
N PHE A 193 0.66 -7.48 -1.49
CA PHE A 193 -0.09 -7.53 -0.24
C PHE A 193 -1.53 -7.97 -0.52
N ALA A 194 -1.91 -9.11 0.03
CA ALA A 194 -3.30 -9.57 0.06
C ALA A 194 -3.91 -9.17 1.42
N GLN A 195 -5.00 -8.42 1.40
CA GLN A 195 -5.64 -7.93 2.61
C GLN A 195 -7.15 -8.14 2.55
N ASN A 196 -7.71 -8.67 3.64
CA ASN A 196 -9.15 -8.72 3.85
C ASN A 196 -9.47 -8.36 5.30
N ALA A 197 -10.58 -7.64 5.52
CA ALA A 197 -11.15 -7.52 6.84
C ALA A 197 -11.65 -8.89 7.31
N GLU A 198 -11.39 -9.22 8.57
CA GLU A 198 -11.68 -10.54 9.15
C GLU A 198 -13.12 -11.02 8.92
N ARG A 199 -14.10 -10.10 8.94
CA ARG A 199 -15.51 -10.43 8.69
C ARG A 199 -15.76 -11.14 7.35
N TYR A 200 -14.89 -10.94 6.36
CA TYR A 200 -14.98 -11.58 5.05
C TYR A 200 -14.40 -13.00 5.02
N LEU A 201 -13.68 -13.44 6.07
CA LEU A 201 -13.19 -14.82 6.19
C LEU A 201 -14.31 -15.84 6.51
N SER A 202 -15.52 -15.36 6.81
CA SER A 202 -16.67 -16.21 7.09
C SER A 202 -17.18 -16.96 5.84
N GLY A 203 -16.83 -16.50 4.64
CA GLY A 203 -17.17 -17.15 3.38
C GLY A 203 -16.21 -16.69 2.28
N VAL A 204 -15.36 -17.61 1.82
CA VAL A 204 -14.33 -17.36 0.80
C VAL A 204 -14.61 -18.24 -0.41
N SER A 205 -14.72 -17.61 -1.58
CA SER A 205 -14.83 -18.32 -2.86
C SER A 205 -13.46 -18.78 -3.36
N SER A 206 -13.41 -19.85 -4.15
CA SER A 206 -12.16 -20.28 -4.79
C SER A 206 -11.72 -19.28 -5.84
N ASP A 207 -10.41 -19.03 -5.95
CA ASP A 207 -9.83 -18.27 -7.07
C ASP A 207 -10.03 -18.96 -8.42
N GLU A 208 -10.38 -20.25 -8.45
CA GLU A 208 -10.78 -20.98 -9.66
C GLU A 208 -12.09 -20.45 -10.26
N ASP A 209 -12.95 -19.85 -9.43
CA ASP A 209 -14.23 -19.26 -9.84
C ASP A 209 -14.07 -17.80 -10.30
N ARG A 210 -12.83 -17.27 -10.33
CA ARG A 210 -12.60 -15.85 -10.63
C ARG A 210 -12.97 -15.54 -12.08
N PRO A 211 -13.74 -14.45 -12.33
CA PRO A 211 -13.92 -13.94 -13.67
C PRO A 211 -12.67 -13.19 -14.14
N VAL A 212 -12.60 -12.87 -15.43
CA VAL A 212 -11.57 -11.95 -15.92
C VAL A 212 -11.75 -10.59 -15.24
N PHE A 213 -10.66 -10.01 -14.73
CA PHE A 213 -10.72 -8.79 -13.91
C PHE A 213 -11.38 -7.60 -14.63
N LEU A 214 -10.90 -7.23 -15.83
CA LEU A 214 -11.34 -5.99 -16.50
C LEU A 214 -12.85 -5.98 -16.82
N PRO A 215 -13.46 -7.09 -17.28
CA PRO A 215 -14.90 -7.15 -17.46
C PRO A 215 -15.72 -7.27 -16.16
N TYR A 216 -15.09 -7.55 -15.02
CA TYR A 216 -15.81 -7.89 -13.78
C TYR A 216 -16.81 -6.83 -13.30
N PRO A 217 -16.50 -5.51 -13.35
CA PRO A 217 -17.48 -4.47 -12.99
C PRO A 217 -18.80 -4.56 -13.77
N PHE A 218 -18.78 -5.04 -15.02
CA PHE A 218 -19.97 -5.10 -15.88
C PHE A 218 -20.95 -6.20 -15.48
N PHE A 219 -20.51 -7.21 -14.72
CA PHE A 219 -21.39 -8.31 -14.28
C PHE A 219 -22.47 -7.86 -13.31
N LYS A 220 -22.29 -6.68 -12.69
CA LYS A 220 -23.26 -6.09 -11.77
C LYS A 220 -24.10 -4.97 -12.40
N GLN A 221 -24.07 -4.82 -13.72
CA GLN A 221 -24.78 -3.77 -14.47
C GLN A 221 -24.47 -2.34 -13.99
N ASN A 222 -23.30 -2.15 -13.36
CA ASN A 222 -22.83 -0.81 -13.05
C ASN A 222 -22.44 -0.14 -14.36
N GLU A 223 -23.12 0.96 -14.71
CA GLU A 223 -22.61 1.87 -15.73
C GLU A 223 -21.26 2.40 -15.24
N TYR A 224 -20.21 2.02 -15.96
CA TYR A 224 -18.86 2.35 -15.56
C TYR A 224 -18.06 2.85 -16.76
N ILE A 225 -17.52 4.07 -16.63
CA ILE A 225 -16.70 4.73 -17.65
C ILE A 225 -15.27 4.84 -17.12
N VAL A 226 -14.34 4.14 -17.77
CA VAL A 226 -12.91 4.34 -17.53
C VAL A 226 -12.47 5.60 -18.26
N GLU A 227 -12.00 6.60 -17.52
CA GLU A 227 -11.38 7.78 -18.12
C GLU A 227 -10.16 7.38 -18.95
N ALA A 228 -9.94 8.05 -20.08
CA ALA A 228 -8.85 7.72 -21.01
C ALA A 228 -7.47 7.72 -20.32
N GLU A 229 -7.24 8.64 -19.38
CA GLU A 229 -6.00 8.70 -18.62
C GLU A 229 -5.78 7.48 -17.74
N MET A 230 -6.83 7.02 -17.05
CA MET A 230 -6.78 5.79 -16.25
C MET A 230 -6.54 4.56 -17.13
N ALA A 231 -7.25 4.46 -18.27
CA ALA A 231 -7.06 3.34 -19.20
C ALA A 231 -5.62 3.30 -19.77
N GLN A 232 -5.07 4.46 -20.14
CA GLN A 232 -3.69 4.58 -20.63
C GLN A 232 -2.67 4.20 -19.55
N ALA A 233 -2.83 4.74 -18.33
CA ALA A 233 -1.92 4.47 -17.22
C ALA A 233 -1.95 2.99 -16.82
N LEU A 234 -3.13 2.40 -16.67
CA LEU A 234 -3.29 0.98 -16.34
C LEU A 234 -2.71 0.08 -17.44
N SER A 235 -3.03 0.35 -18.70
CA SER A 235 -2.50 -0.42 -19.85
C SER A 235 -0.96 -0.37 -19.90
N ALA A 236 -0.37 0.80 -19.63
CA ALA A 236 1.08 0.96 -19.59
C ALA A 236 1.72 0.16 -18.45
N VAL A 237 1.20 0.27 -17.22
CA VAL A 237 1.73 -0.44 -16.04
C VAL A 237 1.61 -1.96 -16.18
N LEU A 238 0.53 -2.46 -16.79
CA LEU A 238 0.35 -3.88 -17.11
C LEU A 238 1.15 -4.34 -18.35
N SER A 239 1.80 -3.41 -19.06
CA SER A 239 2.70 -3.69 -20.18
C SER A 239 4.17 -3.59 -19.77
N TYR A 240 4.48 -3.93 -18.52
CA TYR A 240 5.83 -3.76 -17.99
C TYR A 240 6.91 -4.44 -18.84
N GLY A 241 8.03 -3.74 -19.04
CA GLY A 241 9.13 -4.18 -19.90
C GLY A 241 8.83 -4.09 -21.40
N ARG A 242 7.77 -3.40 -21.81
CA ARG A 242 7.42 -3.14 -23.21
C ARG A 242 7.44 -1.63 -23.51
N PRO A 243 7.57 -1.22 -24.80
CA PRO A 243 7.62 0.20 -25.18
C PRO A 243 6.48 1.09 -24.63
N PRO A 244 5.22 0.63 -24.49
CA PRO A 244 4.15 1.45 -23.90
C PRO A 244 4.43 1.88 -22.46
N TYR A 245 5.04 1.00 -21.65
CA TYR A 245 5.42 1.31 -20.26
C TYR A 245 6.51 2.37 -20.22
N GLU A 246 7.57 2.20 -21.00
CA GLU A 246 8.68 3.17 -21.05
C GLU A 246 8.24 4.55 -21.52
N ALA A 247 7.37 4.61 -22.53
CA ALA A 247 6.79 5.85 -23.03
C ALA A 247 5.95 6.54 -21.96
N PHE A 248 5.15 5.77 -21.21
CA PHE A 248 4.36 6.29 -20.10
C PHE A 248 5.24 6.85 -18.97
N LEU A 249 6.28 6.13 -18.53
CA LEU A 249 7.20 6.62 -17.50
C LEU A 249 7.89 7.92 -17.91
N LYS A 250 8.36 8.01 -19.15
CA LYS A 250 8.97 9.25 -19.69
C LYS A 250 8.01 10.44 -19.60
N LYS A 251 6.73 10.23 -19.95
CA LYS A 251 5.68 11.25 -19.81
C LYS A 251 5.44 11.64 -18.35
N CYS A 252 5.39 10.66 -17.44
CA CYS A 252 5.23 10.93 -16.01
C CYS A 252 6.36 11.79 -15.45
N ILE A 253 7.63 11.47 -15.79
CA ILE A 253 8.81 12.19 -15.33
C ILE A 253 8.87 13.61 -15.93
N ALA A 254 8.59 13.76 -17.24
CA ALA A 254 8.60 15.07 -17.90
C ALA A 254 7.63 16.06 -17.25
N ASN A 255 6.48 15.60 -16.78
CA ASN A 255 5.50 16.46 -16.09
C ASN A 255 5.93 16.85 -14.66
N LEU A 256 7.04 16.34 -14.12
CA LEU A 256 7.52 16.69 -12.78
C LEU A 256 8.36 17.98 -12.79
N SER A 257 9.14 18.22 -13.86
CA SER A 257 9.98 19.42 -14.00
C SER A 257 9.19 20.73 -14.03
N ASP A 258 7.90 20.67 -14.39
CA ASP A 258 7.02 21.84 -14.40
C ASP A 258 6.60 22.30 -12.99
N PHE A 259 6.83 21.47 -11.97
CA PHE A 259 6.35 21.71 -10.60
C PHE A 259 7.43 21.71 -9.52
N MET A 260 8.68 21.39 -9.87
CA MET A 260 9.79 21.51 -8.92
C MET A 260 10.44 22.90 -9.03
N PRO A 261 10.57 23.67 -7.93
CA PRO A 261 11.51 24.79 -7.93
C PRO A 261 12.91 24.25 -8.24
N ALA A 262 13.72 25.04 -8.96
CA ALA A 262 15.10 24.69 -9.27
C ALA A 262 15.79 24.17 -7.99
N PRO A 263 16.58 23.07 -8.07
CA PRO A 263 17.20 22.49 -6.90
C PRO A 263 17.98 23.56 -6.14
N ALA A 264 17.70 23.70 -4.85
CA ALA A 264 18.48 24.58 -3.99
C ALA A 264 19.95 24.14 -4.08
N PRO A 265 20.91 25.08 -4.13
CA PRO A 265 22.32 24.74 -4.20
C PRO A 265 22.67 23.81 -3.04
N HIS A 266 23.21 22.64 -3.40
CA HIS A 266 23.57 21.59 -2.46
C HIS A 266 24.56 22.16 -1.44
N PRO A 267 24.35 22.04 -0.13
CA PRO A 267 25.40 22.32 0.84
C PRO A 267 26.53 21.29 0.60
N ASP A 268 27.75 21.79 0.41
CA ASP A 268 28.95 20.99 0.23
C ASP A 268 29.06 19.91 1.32
N HIS A 269 28.84 18.65 0.96
CA HIS A 269 29.31 17.55 1.78
C HIS A 269 30.84 17.53 1.68
N GLN A 270 31.49 18.04 2.73
CA GLN A 270 32.91 17.82 2.96
C GLN A 270 33.21 16.32 2.81
N ARG A 271 34.04 16.00 1.81
CA ARG A 271 34.58 14.67 1.57
C ARG A 271 35.29 14.18 2.83
N ILE A 272 34.71 13.21 3.52
CA ILE A 272 35.45 12.38 4.47
C ILE A 272 36.18 11.33 3.63
N SER A 273 37.40 11.68 3.18
CA SER A 273 38.35 10.71 2.64
C SER A 273 39.02 9.97 3.81
N GLY A 274 38.43 8.84 4.23
CA GLY A 274 39.06 7.89 5.14
C GLY A 274 39.36 6.59 4.40
N SER A 275 40.60 6.42 3.96
CA SER A 275 41.09 5.21 3.30
C SER A 275 41.06 4.02 4.27
N LEU A 276 40.17 3.04 4.04
CA LEU A 276 40.28 1.73 4.66
C LEU A 276 41.42 0.94 4.00
N ARG A 277 42.55 0.81 4.70
CA ARG A 277 43.60 -0.16 4.37
C ARG A 277 43.20 -1.53 4.90
N ILE A 278 43.01 -2.49 4.02
CA ILE A 278 42.96 -3.91 4.35
C ILE A 278 44.42 -4.40 4.40
N GLY A 279 44.90 -4.77 5.57
CA GLY A 279 46.24 -5.33 5.76
C GLY A 279 46.36 -6.07 7.07
N GLY A 280 46.47 -7.40 7.00
CA GLY A 280 46.73 -8.26 8.14
C GLY A 280 46.93 -9.72 7.70
N GLN A 281 48.16 -10.06 7.31
CA GLN A 281 48.62 -11.44 7.18
C GLN A 281 48.83 -12.08 8.57
N PRO A 282 48.70 -13.42 8.71
CA PRO A 282 48.90 -14.13 9.96
C PRO A 282 50.40 -14.33 10.28
N GLN A 283 50.76 -14.12 11.56
CA GLN A 283 52.09 -14.40 12.10
C GLN A 283 52.33 -15.90 12.25
N ALA A 284 53.52 -16.34 11.81
CA ALA A 284 54.08 -17.66 12.06
C ALA A 284 54.64 -17.74 13.49
N LEU A 285 54.40 -18.88 14.16
CA LEU A 285 55.04 -19.28 15.40
C LEU A 285 56.26 -20.17 15.10
N SER A 286 57.45 -19.66 15.36
CA SER A 286 58.63 -20.38 15.85
C SER A 286 58.78 -19.94 17.31
N GLY A 287 58.94 -20.76 18.35
CA GLY A 287 59.70 -21.99 18.50
C GLY A 287 60.71 -21.76 19.63
N HIS A 288 60.39 -22.20 20.85
CA HIS A 288 61.30 -22.58 21.94
C HIS A 288 60.53 -23.43 22.94
#